data_AF-A0A5D6XJ33-F1
#
_entry.id   AF-A0A5D6XJ33-F1
#
_cell.length_a   1.000
_cell.length_b   1.000
_cell.length_c   1.000
_cell.angle_alpha   90.00
_cell.angle_beta   90.00
_cell.angle_gamma   90.00
#
_symmetry.space_group_name_H-M   'P 1'
#
loop_
_entity.id
_entity.type
_entity.pdbx_description
1 polymer ?
#
loop_
_entity_poly.entity_id
_entity_poly.type
_entity_poly.pdbx_seq_one_letter_code
_entity_poly.pdbx_strand_id
1 'polypeptide(L)'
;ASGQRLEAKGEGCVRLKTNNGKSVTLTGVLFVPQLDSKLISVPALTARGVLVQFRRESAALVVGETVVASIPKVGKLFVWPTQQ
;
A
#
# COMPACT_ATOMS: atom_id res chain seq x y z
N ALA A 1 2.94 7.58 -12.29
CA ALA A 1 1.81 8.48 -12.05
C ALA A 1 1.90 9.67 -13.02
N SER A 2 0.80 9.99 -13.72
CA SER A 2 0.72 11.12 -14.67
C SER A 2 0.40 12.46 -14.00
N GLY A 3 0.07 12.47 -12.70
CA GLY A 3 -0.43 13.65 -11.99
C GLY A 3 -1.93 13.88 -12.16
N GLN A 4 -2.62 13.08 -12.97
CA GLN A 4 -4.08 13.12 -13.08
C GLN A 4 -4.75 12.74 -11.76
N ARG A 5 -5.85 13.42 -11.46
CA ARG A 5 -6.72 13.13 -10.32
C ARG A 5 -7.84 12.21 -10.78
N LEU A 6 -8.05 11.13 -10.03
CA LEU A 6 -9.17 10.21 -10.24
C LEU A 6 -10.17 10.42 -9.11
N GLU A 7 -11.46 10.37 -9.44
CA GLU A 7 -12.54 10.50 -8.47
C GLU A 7 -12.73 9.18 -7.69
N ALA A 8 -12.80 9.29 -6.36
CA ALA A 8 -13.26 8.19 -5.52
C ALA A 8 -14.79 8.17 -5.51
N LYS A 9 -15.39 7.02 -5.85
CA LYS A 9 -16.84 6.83 -5.85
C LYS A 9 -17.41 6.47 -4.48
N GLY A 10 -16.55 6.24 -3.50
CA GLY A 10 -16.96 5.93 -2.13
C GLY A 10 -15.76 5.60 -1.24
N GLU A 11 -16.05 5.41 0.04
CA GLU A 11 -15.09 5.02 1.07
C GLU A 11 -15.68 3.84 1.85
N GLY A 12 -14.84 2.88 2.24
CA GLY A 12 -15.31 1.70 2.97
C GLY A 12 -14.22 0.95 3.71
N CYS A 13 -14.51 -0.30 4.02
CA CYS A 13 -13.62 -1.20 4.73
C CYS A 13 -13.30 -2.43 3.88
N VAL A 14 -12.03 -2.84 3.85
CA VAL A 14 -11.58 -4.04 3.14
C VAL A 14 -10.95 -4.99 4.14
N ARG A 15 -11.47 -6.21 4.21
CA ARG A 15 -10.87 -7.30 5.01
C ARG A 15 -9.86 -8.05 4.16
N LEU A 16 -8.62 -8.09 4.62
CA LEU A 16 -7.52 -8.83 4.04
C LEU A 16 -7.17 -10.03 4.94
N LYS A 17 -6.95 -11.20 4.34
CA LYS A 17 -6.30 -12.32 5.03
C LYS A 17 -4.81 -12.22 4.82
N THR A 18 -4.04 -12.30 5.89
CA THR A 18 -2.57 -12.34 5.84
C THR A 18 -2.09 -13.77 5.74
N ASN A 19 -0.84 -13.96 5.29
CA ASN A 19 -0.24 -15.28 5.05
C ASN A 19 -0.17 -16.17 6.31
N ASN A 20 -0.22 -15.57 7.50
CA ASN A 20 -0.30 -16.28 8.79
C ASN A 20 -1.75 -16.58 9.24
N GLY A 21 -2.73 -16.46 8.34
CA GLY A 21 -4.15 -16.76 8.61
C GLY A 21 -4.91 -15.67 9.39
N LYS A 22 -4.23 -14.62 9.85
CA LYS A 22 -4.89 -13.50 10.55
C LYS A 22 -5.71 -12.66 9.55
N SER A 23 -6.78 -12.06 10.05
CA SER A 23 -7.58 -11.11 9.26
C SER A 23 -7.27 -9.69 9.71
N VAL A 24 -7.01 -8.80 8.76
CA VAL A 24 -6.79 -7.36 8.97
C VAL A 24 -7.88 -6.61 8.23
N THR A 25 -8.60 -5.73 8.92
CA THR A 25 -9.57 -4.84 8.28
C THR A 25 -8.90 -3.49 8.05
N LEU A 26 -8.75 -3.12 6.78
CA LEU A 26 -8.42 -1.75 6.37
C LEU A 26 -9.70 -0.93 6.41
N THR A 27 -9.68 0.21 7.08
CA THR A 27 -10.78 1.18 7.13
C THR A 27 -10.39 2.42 6.34
N GLY A 28 -11.37 3.18 5.87
CA GLY A 28 -11.13 4.39 5.09
C GLY A 28 -10.52 4.13 3.71
N VAL A 29 -10.87 2.98 3.11
CA VAL A 29 -10.39 2.59 1.79
C VAL A 29 -11.24 3.26 0.72
N LEU A 30 -10.59 4.03 -0.16
CA LEU A 30 -11.23 4.71 -1.28
C LEU A 30 -11.52 3.73 -2.42
N PHE A 31 -12.78 3.69 -2.88
CA PHE A 31 -13.18 2.95 -4.06
C PHE A 31 -13.03 3.82 -5.31
N VAL A 32 -12.02 3.50 -6.13
CA VAL A 32 -11.70 4.22 -7.38
C VAL A 32 -11.74 3.23 -8.55
N PRO A 33 -12.89 3.04 -9.23
CA PRO A 33 -13.03 2.00 -10.28
C PRO A 33 -12.10 2.19 -11.49
N GLN A 34 -11.67 3.44 -11.73
CA GLN A 34 -10.78 3.77 -12.84
C GLN A 34 -9.32 3.37 -12.56
N LEU A 35 -9.03 2.93 -11.34
CA LEU A 35 -7.71 2.49 -10.93
C LEU A 35 -7.64 0.97 -11.01
N ASP A 36 -6.76 0.47 -11.88
CA ASP A 36 -6.52 -0.96 -12.11
C ASP A 36 -5.71 -1.64 -10.99
N SER A 37 -5.21 -0.83 -10.04
CA SER A 37 -4.21 -1.24 -9.05
C SER A 37 -4.62 -0.79 -7.65
N LYS A 38 -4.33 -1.60 -6.64
CA LYS A 38 -4.50 -1.21 -5.24
C LYS A 38 -3.36 -0.29 -4.83
N LEU A 39 -3.68 0.85 -4.23
CA LEU A 39 -2.69 1.78 -3.69
C LEU A 39 -2.77 1.81 -2.17
N ILE A 40 -1.60 1.95 -1.55
CA ILE A 40 -1.48 2.17 -0.11
C ILE A 40 -0.89 3.56 0.09
N SER A 41 -1.58 4.39 0.88
CA SER A 41 -1.12 5.73 1.21
C SER A 41 0.10 5.68 2.12
N VAL A 42 1.20 6.31 1.70
CA VAL A 42 2.40 6.46 2.54
C VAL A 42 2.09 7.24 3.83
N PRO A 43 1.37 8.38 3.79
CA PRO A 43 0.91 9.05 5.00
C PRO A 43 0.12 8.14 5.97
N ALA A 44 -0.74 7.27 5.43
CA ALA A 44 -1.51 6.33 6.26
C ALA A 44 -0.63 5.25 6.90
N LEU A 45 0.42 4.80 6.21
CA LEU A 45 1.43 3.90 6.78
C LEU A 45 2.22 4.59 7.91
N THR A 46 2.68 5.82 7.66
CA THR A 46 3.47 6.58 8.65
C THR A 46 2.66 6.92 9.90
N ALA A 47 1.36 7.22 9.76
CA ALA A 47 0.45 7.44 10.89
C ALA A 47 0.30 6.20 11.80
N ARG A 48 0.63 5.01 11.29
CA ARG A 48 0.60 3.74 12.04
C ARG A 48 1.99 3.30 12.49
N GLY A 49 2.99 4.18 12.43
CA GLY A 49 4.36 3.88 12.86
C GLY A 49 5.17 3.04 11.85
N VAL A 50 4.70 2.91 10.61
CA VAL A 50 5.46 2.27 9.55
C VAL A 50 6.34 3.31 8.85
N LEU A 51 7.65 3.10 8.89
CA LEU A 51 8.61 3.94 8.19
C LEU A 51 8.84 3.39 6.76
N VAL A 52 8.69 4.27 5.77
CA VAL A 52 8.87 3.92 4.34
C VAL A 52 10.20 4.47 3.86
N GLN A 53 11.15 3.59 3.52
CA GLN A 53 12.46 3.97 2.98
C GLN A 53 12.48 3.76 1.48
N PHE A 54 12.52 4.84 0.71
CA PHE A 54 12.68 4.76 -0.74
C PHE A 54 14.17 4.65 -1.10
N ARG A 55 14.48 3.70 -1.98
CA ARG A 55 15.77 3.54 -2.66
C ARG A 55 15.56 3.63 -4.17
N ARG A 56 16.66 3.62 -4.92
CA ARG A 56 16.64 3.77 -6.38
C ARG A 56 15.73 2.73 -7.06
N GLU A 57 15.86 1.47 -6.66
CA GLU A 57 15.20 0.32 -7.30
C GLU A 57 14.21 -0.42 -6.37
N SER A 58 14.02 0.04 -5.13
CA SER A 58 13.12 -0.60 -4.18
C SER A 58 12.64 0.36 -3.10
N ALA A 59 11.61 -0.04 -2.37
CA ALA A 59 11.18 0.60 -1.13
C ALA A 59 11.16 -0.44 -0.01
N ALA A 60 11.58 -0.06 1.19
CA ALA A 60 11.49 -0.92 2.37
C ALA A 60 10.43 -0.36 3.33
N LEU A 61 9.63 -1.25 3.92
CA LEU A 61 8.77 -0.91 5.04
C LEU A 61 9.39 -1.41 6.32
N VAL A 62 9.51 -0.50 7.29
CA VAL A 62 10.16 -0.75 8.57
C VAL A 62 9.17 -0.50 9.68
N VAL A 63 9.05 -1.43 10.61
CA VAL A 63 8.23 -1.30 11.83
C VAL A 63 9.16 -1.48 13.02
N GLY A 64 9.33 -0.42 13.82
CA GLY A 64 10.42 -0.36 14.80
C GLY A 64 11.78 -0.44 14.10
N GLU A 65 12.54 -1.50 14.39
CA GLU A 65 13.86 -1.75 13.81
C GLU A 65 13.83 -2.86 12.73
N THR A 66 12.66 -3.46 12.48
CA THR A 66 12.53 -4.62 11.59
C THR A 66 12.02 -4.22 10.22
N VAL A 67 12.72 -4.64 9.16
CA VAL A 67 12.22 -4.56 7.79
C VAL A 67 11.15 -5.64 7.59
N VAL A 68 9.89 -5.23 7.41
CA VAL A 68 8.75 -6.14 7.26
C VAL A 68 8.40 -6.43 5.80
N ALA A 69 8.83 -5.57 4.87
CA ALA A 69 8.66 -5.79 3.44
C ALA A 69 9.73 -5.06 2.63
N SER A 70 10.16 -5.69 1.52
CA SER A 70 10.94 -5.07 0.45
C SER A 70 10.11 -5.09 -0.82
N ILE A 71 9.89 -3.92 -1.42
CA ILE A 71 8.95 -3.68 -2.51
C ILE A 71 9.77 -3.26 -3.73
N PRO A 72 9.79 -4.04 -4.82
CA PRO A 72 10.55 -3.69 -6.01
C PRO A 72 9.92 -2.50 -6.74
N LYS A 73 10.77 -1.70 -7.38
CA LYS A 73 10.34 -0.68 -8.32
C LYS A 73 10.12 -1.29 -9.70
N VAL A 74 8.95 -1.07 -10.27
CA VAL A 74 8.62 -1.44 -11.65
C VAL A 74 8.20 -0.16 -12.39
N GLY A 75 9.06 0.27 -13.33
CA GLY A 75 8.91 1.56 -14.00
C GLY A 75 8.97 2.74 -13.02
N LYS A 76 7.84 3.42 -12.81
CA LYS A 76 7.72 4.58 -11.90
C LYS A 76 6.94 4.26 -10.62
N LEU A 77 6.64 3.00 -10.35
CA LEU A 77 5.84 2.57 -9.19
C LEU A 77 6.61 1.57 -8.34
N PHE A 78 6.27 1.51 -7.05
CA PHE A 78 6.69 0.45 -6.14
C PHE A 78 5.53 -0.54 -6.04
N VAL A 79 5.70 -1.73 -6.61
CA VAL A 79 4.63 -2.70 -6.76
C VAL A 79 4.73 -3.70 -5.63
N TRP A 80 3.78 -3.66 -4.69
CA TRP A 80 3.71 -4.67 -3.66
C TRP A 80 3.17 -5.97 -4.27
N PRO A 81 3.95 -7.06 -4.29
CA PRO A 81 3.45 -8.35 -4.75
C PRO A 81 2.46 -8.88 -3.71
N THR A 82 1.18 -8.61 -3.91
CA THR A 82 0.12 -9.28 -3.16
C THR A 82 -0.20 -10.58 -3.87
N GLN A 83 0.06 -11.74 -3.24
CA GLN A 83 -0.59 -12.98 -3.69
C GLN A 83 -2.10 -12.78 -3.49
N GLN A 84 -2.86 -12.89 -4.58
CA GLN A 84 -4.32 -12.94 -4.54
C GLN A 84 -4.77 -14.33 -4.10
#